data_AF-A0A226M7E0-F1
#
_entry.id   AF-A0A226M7E0-F1
#
_cell.length_a   1.000
_cell.length_b   1.000
_cell.length_c   1.000
_cell.angle_alpha   90.00
_cell.angle_beta   90.00
_cell.angle_gamma   90.00
#
_symmetry.space_group_name_H-M   'P 1'
#
loop_
_entity.id
_entity.type
_entity.pdbx_description
1 polymer ?
#
loop_
_entity_poly.entity_id
_entity_poly.type
_entity_poly.pdbx_seq_one_letter_code
_entity_poly.pdbx_strand_id
1 'polypeptide(L)'
;MDPVGDSISYGTMVCPCCQHAWFHRACVQEQALCAGIYCFQCPLCRDQDRFIPEILTLGIRTPVRRPRWEDDDAYASLLERHGRCDASECHFPHGREQAERAGPWELLLCSSCAAQGTHRHCSHLSDSTSTWECSACAGEGT
;
A
#
# COMPACT_ATOMS: atom_id res chain seq x y z
N MET A 1 -18.40 18.05 -5.28
CA MET A 1 -19.27 17.13 -4.53
C MET A 1 -20.16 17.97 -3.66
N ASP A 2 -21.47 17.84 -3.81
CA ASP A 2 -22.45 18.55 -2.99
C ASP A 2 -22.52 17.93 -1.58
N PRO A 3 -22.98 18.68 -0.56
CA PRO A 3 -23.15 18.13 0.78
C PRO A 3 -24.15 16.95 0.78
N VAL A 4 -23.98 16.04 1.75
CA VAL A 4 -24.98 15.01 2.01
C VAL A 4 -26.25 15.70 2.49
N GLY A 5 -27.39 15.34 1.90
CA GLY A 5 -28.68 15.87 2.34
C GLY A 5 -28.97 15.52 3.80
N ASP A 6 -29.81 16.32 4.44
CA ASP A 6 -30.28 16.13 5.82
C ASP A 6 -31.55 15.26 5.92
N SER A 7 -32.04 14.78 4.79
CA SER A 7 -33.26 13.98 4.66
C SER A 7 -33.06 12.78 3.75
N ILE A 8 -33.85 11.73 3.99
CA ILE A 8 -33.82 10.51 3.17
C ILE A 8 -34.40 10.83 1.80
N SER A 9 -33.62 10.54 0.76
CA SER A 9 -34.02 10.68 -0.63
C SER A 9 -33.39 9.57 -1.46
N TYR A 10 -33.68 9.49 -2.76
CA TYR A 10 -32.96 8.55 -3.61
C TYR A 10 -31.45 8.82 -3.63
N GLY A 11 -31.03 10.09 -3.52
CA GLY A 11 -29.61 10.48 -3.52
C GLY A 11 -28.90 10.31 -2.18
N THR A 12 -29.64 10.24 -1.08
CA THR A 12 -29.12 10.30 0.29
C THR A 12 -29.76 9.23 1.17
N MET A 13 -28.94 8.44 1.85
CA MET A 13 -29.40 7.33 2.67
C MET A 13 -28.75 7.33 4.05
N VAL A 14 -29.48 6.81 5.04
CA VAL A 14 -28.91 6.51 6.35
C VAL A 14 -28.13 5.20 6.26
N CYS A 15 -26.95 5.17 6.88
CA CYS A 15 -26.18 3.95 7.05
C CYS A 15 -27.02 2.93 7.81
N PRO A 16 -27.33 1.76 7.22
CA PRO A 16 -28.27 0.84 7.86
C PRO A 16 -27.62 0.15 9.08
N CYS A 17 -26.29 0.00 9.09
CA CYS A 17 -25.55 -0.57 10.21
C CYS A 17 -25.37 0.42 11.40
N CYS A 18 -24.97 1.66 11.11
CA CYS A 18 -24.65 2.68 12.13
C CYS A 18 -25.87 3.49 12.57
N GLN A 19 -26.85 3.67 11.69
CA GLN A 19 -28.12 4.41 11.90
C GLN A 19 -28.00 5.91 12.21
N HIS A 20 -26.82 6.39 12.61
CA HIS A 20 -26.54 7.80 12.90
C HIS A 20 -25.74 8.52 11.81
N ALA A 21 -25.45 7.83 10.71
CA ALA A 21 -24.60 8.32 9.64
C ALA A 21 -25.35 8.40 8.32
N TRP A 22 -25.01 9.38 7.50
CA TRP A 22 -25.66 9.66 6.23
C TRP A 22 -24.66 9.58 5.09
N PHE A 23 -25.06 8.95 4.00
CA PHE A 23 -24.22 8.76 2.82
C PHE A 23 -24.95 9.18 1.55
N HIS A 24 -24.20 9.71 0.58
CA HIS A 24 -24.69 9.75 -0.79
C HIS A 24 -24.79 8.32 -1.32
N ARG A 25 -25.96 7.96 -1.82
CA ARG A 25 -26.21 6.65 -2.42
C ARG A 25 -25.21 6.34 -3.54
N ALA A 26 -24.89 7.33 -4.37
CA ALA A 26 -23.95 7.20 -5.47
C ALA A 26 -22.52 6.89 -4.99
N CYS A 27 -22.06 7.53 -3.90
CA CYS A 27 -20.74 7.25 -3.33
C CYS A 27 -20.65 5.84 -2.76
N VAL A 28 -21.71 5.37 -2.09
CA VAL A 28 -21.76 3.98 -1.59
C VAL A 28 -21.78 2.99 -2.76
N GLN A 29 -22.51 3.30 -3.84
CA GLN A 29 -22.54 2.48 -5.06
C GLN A 29 -21.16 2.40 -5.71
N GLU A 30 -20.45 3.51 -5.86
CA GLU A 30 -19.11 3.54 -6.44
C GLU A 30 -18.11 2.79 -5.56
N GLN A 31 -18.17 2.98 -4.23
CA GLN A 31 -17.35 2.23 -3.29
C GLN A 31 -17.58 0.72 -3.40
N ALA A 32 -18.85 0.27 -3.49
CA ALA A 32 -19.18 -1.13 -3.68
C ALA A 32 -18.63 -1.69 -5.00
N LEU A 33 -18.74 -0.92 -6.09
CA LEU A 33 -18.20 -1.30 -7.39
C LEU A 33 -16.67 -1.40 -7.36
N CYS A 34 -15.99 -0.48 -6.70
CA CYS A 34 -14.53 -0.48 -6.57
C CYS A 34 -14.00 -1.57 -5.64
N ALA A 35 -14.62 -1.77 -4.48
CA ALA A 35 -14.15 -2.70 -3.47
C ALA A 35 -14.52 -4.16 -3.76
N GLY A 36 -15.66 -4.41 -4.42
CA GLY A 36 -16.21 -5.75 -4.53
C GLY A 36 -16.59 -6.35 -3.17
N ILE A 37 -17.22 -7.53 -3.19
CA ILE A 37 -17.83 -8.10 -1.98
C ILE A 37 -16.82 -8.45 -0.87
N TYR A 38 -15.55 -8.68 -1.22
CA TYR A 38 -14.52 -9.12 -0.27
C TYR A 38 -13.90 -7.98 0.56
N CYS A 39 -14.00 -6.74 0.10
CA CYS A 39 -13.43 -5.59 0.80
C CYS A 39 -14.44 -4.45 1.03
N PHE A 40 -15.71 -4.66 0.66
CA PHE A 40 -16.75 -3.70 0.88
C PHE A 40 -17.30 -3.81 2.31
N GLN A 41 -17.27 -2.72 3.05
CA GLN A 41 -17.62 -2.66 4.47
C GLN A 41 -18.21 -1.30 4.82
N CYS A 42 -18.87 -1.20 5.97
CA CYS A 42 -19.36 0.09 6.45
C CYS A 42 -18.19 1.09 6.56
N PRO A 43 -18.27 2.29 5.95
CA PRO A 43 -17.20 3.29 6.03
C PRO A 43 -16.86 3.76 7.45
N LEU A 44 -17.78 3.57 8.40
CA LEU A 44 -17.63 4.05 9.78
C LEU A 44 -17.25 2.93 10.76
N CYS A 45 -18.08 1.91 10.91
CA CYS A 45 -17.85 0.86 11.89
C CYS A 45 -17.06 -0.33 11.34
N ARG A 46 -16.83 -0.39 10.02
CA ARG A 46 -16.16 -1.50 9.30
C ARG A 46 -16.84 -2.87 9.44
N ASP A 47 -18.05 -2.92 9.98
CA ASP A 47 -18.85 -4.14 10.01
C ASP A 47 -19.27 -4.51 8.58
N GLN A 48 -18.96 -5.74 8.16
CA GLN A 48 -19.32 -6.29 6.85
C GLN A 48 -20.60 -7.12 6.95
N ASP A 49 -20.70 -7.96 7.98
CA ASP A 49 -21.76 -8.95 8.15
C ASP A 49 -23.13 -8.30 8.27
N ARG A 50 -23.22 -7.16 8.96
CA ARG A 50 -24.47 -6.38 9.07
C ARG A 50 -24.67 -5.48 7.86
N PHE A 51 -23.61 -4.86 7.38
CA PHE A 51 -23.71 -3.82 6.36
C PHE A 51 -24.08 -4.36 4.98
N ILE A 52 -23.42 -5.44 4.53
CA ILE A 52 -23.59 -5.96 3.16
C ILE A 52 -25.04 -6.40 2.90
N PRO A 53 -25.70 -7.23 3.74
CA PRO A 53 -27.08 -7.66 3.47
C PRO A 53 -28.07 -6.50 3.39
N GLU A 54 -27.90 -5.51 4.28
CA GLU A 54 -28.75 -4.32 4.31
C GLU A 54 -28.52 -3.45 3.07
N ILE A 55 -27.27 -3.25 2.66
CA ILE A 55 -26.98 -2.42 1.48
C ILE A 55 -27.52 -3.04 0.19
N LEU A 56 -27.41 -4.36 0.06
CA LEU A 56 -27.95 -5.11 -1.08
C LEU A 56 -29.48 -4.97 -1.14
N THR A 57 -30.14 -5.08 0.02
CA THR A 57 -31.60 -4.87 0.15
C THR A 57 -32.01 -3.46 -0.27
N LEU A 58 -31.17 -2.47 0.06
CA LEU A 58 -31.35 -1.08 -0.37
C LEU A 58 -31.02 -0.86 -1.84
N GLY A 59 -30.67 -1.90 -2.61
CA GLY A 59 -30.45 -1.84 -4.05
C GLY A 59 -29.08 -1.32 -4.49
N ILE A 60 -28.09 -1.31 -3.59
CA ILE A 60 -26.69 -1.08 -3.97
C ILE A 60 -26.10 -2.37 -4.51
N ARG A 61 -25.59 -2.33 -5.74
CA ARG A 61 -24.99 -3.50 -6.39
C ARG A 61 -23.54 -3.69 -5.93
N THR A 62 -23.21 -4.87 -5.44
CA THR A 62 -21.84 -5.22 -5.04
C THR A 62 -21.38 -6.45 -5.82
N PRO A 63 -20.37 -6.34 -6.69
CA PRO A 63 -19.91 -7.45 -7.51
C PRO A 63 -19.10 -8.47 -6.70
N VAL A 64 -19.23 -9.75 -7.03
CA VAL A 64 -18.42 -10.83 -6.46
C VAL A 64 -17.09 -10.90 -7.20
N ARG A 65 -16.13 -10.06 -6.79
CA ARG A 65 -14.80 -9.98 -7.37
C ARG A 65 -13.83 -9.31 -6.39
N ARG A 66 -12.54 -9.44 -6.69
CA ARG A 66 -11.47 -8.68 -6.04
C ARG A 66 -11.63 -7.16 -6.28
N PRO A 67 -11.15 -6.32 -5.34
CA PRO A 67 -11.16 -4.88 -5.52
C PRO A 67 -10.40 -4.43 -6.77
N ARG A 68 -10.82 -3.32 -7.39
CA ARG A 68 -10.13 -2.77 -8.58
C ARG A 68 -8.69 -2.37 -8.30
N TRP A 69 -8.39 -1.91 -7.08
CA TRP A 69 -7.04 -1.49 -6.73
C TRP A 69 -6.04 -2.64 -6.65
N GLU A 70 -6.51 -3.90 -6.65
CA GLU A 70 -5.62 -5.06 -6.80
C GLU A 70 -5.24 -5.33 -8.26
N ASP A 71 -6.03 -4.86 -9.22
CA ASP A 71 -5.77 -5.04 -10.66
C ASP A 71 -4.93 -3.90 -11.26
N ASP A 72 -4.86 -2.73 -10.61
CA ASP A 72 -4.29 -1.51 -11.18
C ASP A 72 -2.78 -1.31 -10.95
N ASP A 73 -2.06 -2.31 -10.41
CA ASP A 73 -0.65 -2.18 -10.03
C ASP A 73 -0.35 -0.91 -9.19
N ALA A 74 -1.38 -0.34 -8.55
CA ALA A 74 -1.31 0.97 -7.88
C ALA A 74 -0.28 0.99 -6.74
N TYR A 75 0.07 -0.21 -6.26
CA TYR A 75 1.07 -0.45 -5.21
C TYR A 75 2.26 -1.27 -5.71
N ALA A 76 2.40 -1.51 -7.01
CA ALA A 76 3.54 -2.26 -7.56
C ALA A 76 4.86 -1.57 -7.19
N SER A 77 4.88 -0.23 -7.18
CA SER A 77 6.01 0.57 -6.70
C SER A 77 6.33 0.38 -5.22
N LEU A 78 5.37 -0.04 -4.38
CA LEU A 78 5.63 -0.40 -2.97
C LEU A 78 6.27 -1.80 -2.84
N LEU A 79 6.15 -2.64 -3.87
CA LEU A 79 6.77 -3.97 -3.91
C LEU A 79 8.18 -3.93 -4.51
N GLU A 80 8.52 -2.87 -5.25
CA GLU A 80 9.87 -2.65 -5.77
C GLU A 80 10.84 -2.36 -4.62
N ARG A 81 11.54 -3.41 -4.21
CA ARG A 81 12.69 -3.28 -3.32
C ARG A 81 13.77 -2.46 -4.03
N HIS A 82 14.37 -1.52 -3.31
CA HIS A 82 15.53 -0.79 -3.80
C HIS A 82 16.60 -1.78 -4.31
N GLY A 83 17.02 -1.62 -5.57
CA GLY A 83 17.86 -2.58 -6.29
C GLY A 83 19.15 -1.99 -6.84
N ARG A 84 19.53 -0.78 -6.40
CA ARG A 84 20.67 -0.05 -6.92
C ARG A 84 21.74 0.13 -5.84
N CYS A 85 23.01 0.19 -6.26
CA CYS A 85 24.11 0.59 -5.41
C CYS A 85 24.30 2.12 -5.40
N ASP A 86 24.14 2.72 -4.23
CA ASP A 86 24.23 4.15 -3.95
C ASP A 86 25.59 4.60 -3.42
N ALA A 87 26.57 3.69 -3.31
CA ALA A 87 27.94 4.08 -2.99
C ALA A 87 28.44 5.16 -3.98
N SER A 88 29.21 6.14 -3.52
CA SER A 88 29.74 7.20 -4.40
C SER A 88 30.50 6.61 -5.59
N GLU A 89 31.33 5.61 -5.33
CA GLU A 89 32.03 4.81 -6.32
C GLU A 89 31.49 3.36 -6.31
N CYS A 90 31.04 2.87 -7.48
CA CYS A 90 30.61 1.49 -7.64
C CYS A 90 31.65 0.74 -8.46
N HIS A 91 32.18 -0.34 -7.89
CA HIS A 91 33.21 -1.15 -8.50
C HIS A 91 32.67 -2.40 -9.22
N PHE A 92 31.36 -2.65 -9.18
CA PHE A 92 30.79 -3.84 -9.81
C PHE A 92 30.82 -3.71 -11.34
N PRO A 93 31.49 -4.62 -12.09
CA PRO A 93 31.64 -4.50 -13.54
C PRO A 93 30.33 -4.51 -14.33
N HIS A 94 29.28 -5.11 -13.76
CA HIS A 94 27.96 -5.20 -14.39
C HIS A 94 27.09 -3.95 -14.15
N GLY A 95 27.58 -2.96 -13.40
CA GLY A 95 26.87 -1.72 -13.13
C GLY A 95 26.14 -1.73 -11.78
N ARG A 96 25.48 -0.61 -11.48
CA ARG A 96 24.93 -0.32 -10.14
C ARG A 96 23.59 -1.00 -9.89
N GLU A 97 22.88 -1.34 -10.95
CA GLU A 97 21.54 -1.92 -10.96
C GLU A 97 21.56 -3.46 -10.85
N GLN A 98 22.75 -4.06 -10.86
CA GLN A 98 22.94 -5.51 -10.77
C GLN A 98 23.60 -5.88 -9.45
N ALA A 99 23.29 -7.07 -8.93
CA ALA A 99 23.88 -7.60 -7.72
C ALA A 99 23.90 -9.13 -7.75
N GLU A 100 24.87 -9.72 -7.06
CA GLU A 100 24.93 -11.16 -6.85
C GLU A 100 24.04 -11.56 -5.67
N ARG A 101 23.62 -12.83 -5.63
CA ARG A 101 22.81 -13.35 -4.52
C ARG A 101 23.58 -13.40 -3.20
N ALA A 102 24.89 -13.58 -3.26
CA ALA A 102 25.80 -13.68 -2.12
C ALA A 102 27.22 -13.33 -2.58
N GLY A 103 28.10 -12.99 -1.63
CA GLY A 103 29.49 -12.62 -1.91
C GLY A 103 29.69 -11.10 -2.03
N PRO A 104 30.87 -10.64 -2.48
CA PRO A 104 31.26 -9.23 -2.42
C PRO A 104 30.35 -8.27 -3.19
N TRP A 105 29.59 -8.79 -4.15
CA TRP A 105 28.64 -8.04 -4.98
C TRP A 105 27.18 -8.25 -4.56
N GLU A 106 26.93 -8.82 -3.37
CA GLU A 106 25.62 -8.80 -2.73
C GLU A 106 25.24 -7.36 -2.39
N LEU A 107 24.00 -6.98 -2.72
CA LEU A 107 23.43 -5.69 -2.38
C LEU A 107 22.81 -5.73 -0.98
N LEU A 108 23.44 -5.04 -0.03
CA LEU A 108 22.89 -4.81 1.29
C LEU A 108 22.06 -3.52 1.26
N LEU A 109 20.83 -3.59 1.80
CA LEU A 109 20.01 -2.40 2.00
C LEU A 109 20.22 -1.83 3.39
N CYS A 110 20.03 -0.51 3.49
CA CYS A 110 20.03 0.17 4.78
C CYS A 110 19.02 -0.49 5.72
N SER A 111 19.47 -0.98 6.88
CA SER A 111 18.61 -1.64 7.86
C SER A 111 17.51 -0.75 8.43
N SER A 112 17.69 0.57 8.36
CA SER A 112 16.81 1.56 8.97
C SER A 112 15.73 2.07 7.99
N CYS A 113 16.10 2.39 6.75
CA CYS A 113 15.17 2.99 5.78
C CYS A 113 14.86 2.10 4.57
N ALA A 114 15.69 1.10 4.28
CA ALA A 114 15.67 0.29 3.04
C ALA A 114 15.66 1.09 1.72
N ALA A 115 15.77 2.42 1.76
CA ALA A 115 15.66 3.33 0.62
C ALA A 115 16.99 3.50 -0.13
N GLN A 116 18.10 3.06 0.47
CA GLN A 116 19.42 3.04 -0.14
C GLN A 116 20.02 1.64 -0.06
N GLY A 117 20.88 1.33 -1.02
CA GLY A 117 21.62 0.07 -1.10
C GLY A 117 23.12 0.28 -1.35
N THR A 118 23.93 -0.68 -0.95
CA THR A 118 25.35 -0.74 -1.33
C THR A 118 25.77 -2.18 -1.60
N HIS A 119 26.68 -2.38 -2.57
CA HIS A 119 27.40 -3.64 -2.63
C HIS A 119 28.38 -3.71 -1.46
N ARG A 120 28.56 -4.90 -0.89
CA ARG A 120 29.53 -5.09 0.22
C ARG A 120 30.89 -4.49 -0.09
N HIS A 121 31.43 -4.80 -1.28
CA HIS A 121 32.74 -4.33 -1.69
C HIS A 121 32.80 -2.80 -1.86
N CYS A 122 31.72 -2.18 -2.37
CA CYS A 122 31.64 -0.74 -2.59
C CYS A 122 31.57 0.08 -1.30
N SER A 123 31.30 -0.56 -0.15
CA SER A 123 31.35 0.07 1.17
C SER A 123 32.36 -0.58 2.11
N HIS A 124 33.33 -1.33 1.57
CA HIS A 124 34.40 -1.98 2.33
C HIS A 124 33.90 -2.85 3.49
N LEU A 125 32.75 -3.51 3.29
CA LEU A 125 32.17 -4.42 4.27
C LEU A 125 32.82 -5.80 4.17
N SER A 126 32.96 -6.50 5.30
CA SER A 126 33.46 -7.87 5.30
C SER A 126 32.41 -8.87 4.82
N ASP A 127 32.87 -10.06 4.43
CA ASP A 127 32.00 -11.16 3.99
C ASP A 127 31.04 -11.66 5.08
N SER A 128 31.34 -11.40 6.36
CA SER A 128 30.49 -11.77 7.49
C SER A 128 29.42 -10.72 7.83
N THR A 129 29.52 -9.49 7.31
CA THR A 129 28.61 -8.39 7.67
C THR A 129 27.24 -8.58 7.03
N SER A 130 26.18 -8.83 7.79
CA SER A 130 24.83 -9.00 7.23
C SER A 130 23.97 -7.73 7.24
N THR A 131 24.47 -6.66 7.87
CA THR A 131 23.72 -5.40 8.08
C THR A 131 24.56 -4.21 7.67
N TRP A 132 23.94 -3.24 7.04
CA TRP A 132 24.56 -1.97 6.67
C TRP A 132 23.55 -0.84 6.90
N GLU A 133 24.04 0.33 7.25
CA GLU A 133 23.23 1.53 7.44
C GLU A 133 23.80 2.66 6.61
N CYS A 134 22.94 3.39 5.90
CA CYS A 134 23.38 4.49 5.06
C CYS A 134 23.79 5.71 5.90
N SER A 135 24.55 6.63 5.31
CA SER A 135 25.04 7.82 6.02
C SER A 135 23.94 8.71 6.58
N ALA A 136 22.76 8.72 5.94
CA ALA A 136 21.61 9.48 6.42
C ALA A 136 21.00 8.89 7.70
N CYS A 137 21.04 7.56 7.88
CA CYS A 137 20.49 6.89 9.05
C CYS A 137 21.55 6.70 10.15
N ALA A 138 22.79 6.37 9.79
CA ALA A 138 23.90 6.17 10.74
C ALA A 138 24.31 7.45 11.49
N GLY A 139 23.91 8.63 11.00
CA GLY A 139 24.20 9.94 11.58
C GLY A 139 23.14 10.51 12.53
N GLU A 140 22.03 9.82 12.78
CA GLU A 140 21.02 10.24 13.77
C GLU A 140 21.34 9.72 15.19
N GLY A 141 22.62 9.79 15.57
CA GLY A 141 23.06 9.72 16.95
C GLY A 141 23.20 11.14 17.50
N THR A 142 22.47 11.43 18.58
CA THR A 142 22.51 12.65 19.43
C THR A 142 23.81 13.46 19.42
#